data_AF-A0AAV6KED4-F1
#
_entry.id   AF-A0AAV6KED4-F1
#
_cell.length_a   1.000
_cell.length_b   1.000
_cell.length_c   1.000
_cell.angle_alpha   90.00
_cell.angle_beta   90.00
_cell.angle_gamma   90.00
#
_symmetry.space_group_name_H-M   'P 1'
#
loop_
_entity.id
_entity.type
_entity.pdbx_description
1 polymer ?
#
loop_
_entity_poly.entity_id
_entity_poly.type
_entity_poly.pdbx_seq_one_letter_code
_entity_poly.pdbx_strand_id
1 'polypeptide(L)'
;MESPSPIPEPSPNPTPTTPHKKTLLTSLMSAARSHSFREDTYLVSNLKPSEQKSLQNLRQSLQTSTTNTPSIWGIPLLDDDEKSDVILLKFLRARDFRVQDSLQMLLKCLQWRSDFGADGILDEELGFKEIEGVVAYMQGYDREGHPVCYNDYGVFKDKDLYERVFGDEEKLGKFLRWRVQVLERGIKMLHFKPGGVNSIIQVTDLKDMPKRELRVASNHILSLFQDNYPEMVARKIFINVPWYIRPEDIPVHYGGLSRPSDLQNGPPKPASEFTVKGGEKVNIQIEGIEGGATITWDIVVGGWDLEYSAEFVPTAEGSYTLAVERPRKIAAAEEAIHNSFTAKEAGKMVLSVDNTASWKKKVAAYRYVVRKSAAV
;
A
#
# COMPACT_ATOMS: atom_id res chain seq x y z
N MET A 1 -49.39 -40.81 -16.55
CA MET A 1 -48.95 -40.84 -15.14
C MET A 1 -47.49 -40.41 -15.15
N GLU A 2 -47.28 -39.10 -15.12
CA GLU A 2 -45.95 -38.50 -15.01
C GLU A 2 -45.77 -38.04 -13.55
N SER A 3 -44.66 -38.44 -12.95
CA SER A 3 -44.31 -38.11 -11.56
C SER A 3 -43.88 -36.63 -11.45
N PRO A 4 -44.27 -35.90 -10.39
CA PRO A 4 -43.87 -34.51 -10.22
C PRO A 4 -42.42 -34.41 -9.72
N SER A 5 -41.66 -33.50 -10.33
CA SER A 5 -40.29 -33.15 -9.96
C SER A 5 -40.22 -32.48 -8.57
N PRO A 6 -39.13 -32.65 -7.80
CA PRO A 6 -38.99 -32.05 -6.48
C PRO A 6 -38.67 -30.54 -6.56
N ILE A 7 -39.24 -29.79 -5.62
CA ILE A 7 -39.06 -28.36 -5.39
C ILE A 7 -37.64 -28.11 -4.84
N PRO A 8 -36.87 -27.12 -5.32
CA PRO A 8 -35.55 -26.81 -4.76
C PRO A 8 -35.69 -26.11 -3.39
N GLU A 9 -34.92 -26.55 -2.40
CA GLU A 9 -34.80 -25.88 -1.10
C GLU A 9 -34.20 -24.47 -1.23
N PRO A 10 -34.63 -23.50 -0.39
CA PRO A 10 -34.10 -22.15 -0.42
C PRO A 10 -32.67 -22.11 0.13
N SER A 11 -31.79 -21.43 -0.62
CA SER A 11 -30.39 -21.19 -0.22
C SER A 11 -30.30 -20.45 1.11
N PRO A 12 -29.33 -20.77 1.99
CA PRO A 12 -29.19 -20.09 3.26
C PRO A 12 -28.74 -18.64 3.06
N ASN A 13 -29.49 -17.70 3.65
CA ASN A 13 -29.14 -16.28 3.70
C ASN A 13 -27.74 -16.10 4.32
N PRO A 14 -26.91 -15.16 3.81
CA PRO A 14 -25.61 -14.89 4.40
C PRO A 14 -25.77 -14.24 5.77
N THR A 15 -25.19 -14.87 6.78
CA THR A 15 -25.06 -14.37 8.14
C THR A 15 -24.28 -13.04 8.14
N PRO A 16 -24.72 -12.01 8.90
CA PRO A 16 -24.00 -10.74 8.98
C PRO A 16 -22.64 -10.95 9.64
N THR A 17 -21.58 -10.74 8.87
CA THR A 17 -20.19 -10.79 9.36
C THR A 17 -19.93 -9.63 10.30
N THR A 18 -19.36 -9.93 11.46
CA THR A 18 -18.91 -8.97 12.46
C THR A 18 -17.85 -8.02 11.86
N PRO A 19 -17.83 -6.73 12.25
CA PRO A 19 -16.93 -5.76 11.63
C PRO A 19 -15.49 -6.03 12.10
N HIS A 20 -14.70 -6.68 11.25
CA HIS A 20 -13.26 -6.78 11.44
C HIS A 20 -12.67 -5.36 11.51
N LYS A 21 -11.91 -5.07 12.59
CA LYS A 21 -11.16 -3.81 12.79
C LYS A 21 -10.18 -3.63 11.61
N LYS A 22 -10.57 -2.86 10.59
CA LYS A 22 -9.77 -2.61 9.38
C LYS A 22 -8.42 -1.98 9.76
N THR A 23 -7.33 -2.62 9.38
CA THR A 23 -5.96 -2.12 9.60
C THR A 23 -5.73 -0.82 8.82
N LEU A 24 -4.73 -0.03 9.23
CA LEU A 24 -4.41 1.27 8.62
C LEU A 24 -4.18 1.18 7.11
N LEU A 25 -3.42 0.19 6.65
CA LEU A 25 -3.20 -0.02 5.21
C LEU A 25 -4.45 -0.58 4.51
N THR A 26 -5.33 -1.35 5.17
CA THR A 26 -6.65 -1.69 4.58
C THR A 26 -7.44 -0.43 4.29
N SER A 27 -7.38 0.57 5.18
CA SER A 27 -7.99 1.89 4.96
C SER A 27 -7.36 2.57 3.74
N LEU A 28 -6.03 2.71 3.72
CA LEU A 28 -5.27 3.33 2.63
C LEU A 28 -5.44 2.63 1.27
N MET A 29 -5.50 1.29 1.26
CA MET A 29 -5.68 0.45 0.07
C MET A 29 -7.14 0.39 -0.37
N SER A 30 -8.11 0.47 0.56
CA SER A 30 -9.52 0.61 0.18
C SER A 30 -9.77 1.92 -0.56
N ALA A 31 -9.04 2.98 -0.21
CA ALA A 31 -9.01 4.24 -0.94
C ALA A 31 -8.15 4.22 -2.21
N ALA A 32 -7.58 3.08 -2.59
CA ALA A 32 -6.91 2.86 -3.88
C ALA A 32 -7.78 2.03 -4.85
N ARG A 33 -9.00 1.61 -4.43
CA ARG A 33 -9.96 0.93 -5.30
C ARG A 33 -10.68 1.95 -6.18
N SER A 34 -10.02 2.49 -7.20
CA SER A 34 -10.72 3.09 -8.34
C SER A 34 -10.84 2.07 -9.49
N HIS A 35 -11.93 2.17 -10.25
CA HIS A 35 -12.21 1.32 -11.39
C HIS A 35 -11.40 1.76 -12.62
N SER A 36 -10.89 0.77 -13.38
CA SER A 36 -10.01 0.90 -14.56
C SER A 36 -8.61 1.45 -14.27
N PHE A 37 -7.58 0.61 -14.51
CA PHE A 37 -6.16 1.00 -14.46
C PHE A 37 -5.76 2.01 -15.55
N ARG A 38 -6.67 2.33 -16.49
CA ARG A 38 -6.46 3.40 -17.46
C ARG A 38 -6.91 4.72 -16.88
N GLU A 39 -5.94 5.61 -16.71
CA GLU A 39 -6.18 7.01 -16.43
C GLU A 39 -7.02 7.63 -17.54
N ASP A 40 -7.97 8.47 -17.13
CA ASP A 40 -8.97 9.01 -18.04
C ASP A 40 -8.48 10.31 -18.67
N THR A 41 -8.68 10.43 -19.98
CA THR A 41 -8.27 11.59 -20.77
C THR A 41 -9.13 12.84 -20.56
N TYR A 42 -10.28 12.76 -19.89
CA TYR A 42 -11.27 13.82 -19.71
C TYR A 42 -11.79 14.44 -21.02
N LEU A 43 -11.59 13.77 -22.15
CA LEU A 43 -12.17 14.18 -23.42
C LEU A 43 -13.68 13.86 -23.41
N VAL A 44 -14.51 14.90 -23.49
CA VAL A 44 -15.98 14.75 -23.52
C VAL A 44 -16.43 13.88 -24.69
N SER A 45 -15.71 13.91 -25.82
CA SER A 45 -15.95 13.05 -26.99
C SER A 45 -15.80 11.55 -26.71
N ASN A 46 -15.02 11.18 -25.69
CA ASN A 46 -14.78 9.78 -25.31
C ASN A 46 -15.83 9.27 -24.31
N LEU A 47 -16.68 10.15 -23.77
CA LEU A 47 -17.74 9.79 -22.84
C LEU A 47 -18.90 9.11 -23.55
N LYS A 48 -19.57 8.19 -22.86
CA LYS A 48 -20.84 7.63 -23.34
C LYS A 48 -21.91 8.73 -23.40
N PRO A 49 -22.94 8.60 -24.27
CA PRO A 49 -24.05 9.55 -24.29
C PRO A 49 -24.73 9.76 -22.92
N SER A 50 -24.81 8.71 -22.10
CA SER A 50 -25.32 8.82 -20.73
C SER A 50 -24.44 9.66 -19.81
N GLU A 51 -23.12 9.56 -19.96
CA GLU A 51 -22.13 10.28 -19.15
C GLU A 51 -22.07 11.76 -19.55
N GLN A 52 -22.17 12.07 -20.86
CA GLN A 52 -22.33 13.44 -21.36
C GLN A 52 -23.62 14.09 -20.82
N LYS A 53 -24.73 13.33 -20.82
CA LYS A 53 -25.98 13.79 -20.23
C LYS A 53 -25.85 14.04 -18.72
N SER A 54 -25.13 13.18 -17.99
CA SER A 54 -24.86 13.40 -16.57
C SER A 54 -24.04 14.67 -16.30
N LEU A 55 -23.07 14.98 -17.16
CA LEU A 55 -22.29 16.23 -17.09
C LEU A 55 -23.17 17.47 -17.27
N GLN A 56 -24.02 17.48 -18.31
CA GLN A 56 -24.98 18.56 -18.55
C GLN A 56 -25.97 18.72 -17.39
N ASN A 57 -26.53 17.61 -16.91
CA ASN A 57 -27.47 17.62 -15.79
C ASN A 57 -26.82 18.12 -14.49
N LEU A 58 -25.55 17.80 -14.24
CA LEU A 58 -24.82 18.31 -13.07
C LEU A 58 -24.61 19.82 -13.17
N ARG A 59 -24.19 20.33 -14.34
CA ARG A 59 -24.03 21.77 -14.56
C ARG A 59 -25.34 22.52 -14.34
N GLN A 60 -26.45 22.02 -14.90
CA GLN A 60 -27.78 22.60 -14.70
C GLN A 60 -28.20 22.57 -13.22
N SER A 61 -28.01 21.43 -12.54
CA SER A 61 -28.38 21.31 -11.13
C SER A 61 -27.56 22.24 -10.23
N LEU A 62 -26.26 22.41 -10.54
CA LEU A 62 -25.38 23.36 -9.85
C LEU A 62 -25.84 24.81 -10.06
N GLN A 63 -26.22 25.17 -11.29
CA GLN A 63 -26.75 26.50 -11.61
C GLN A 63 -28.05 26.80 -10.85
N THR A 64 -28.94 25.82 -10.67
CA THR A 64 -30.17 26.01 -9.87
C THR A 64 -29.92 26.07 -8.37
N SER A 65 -28.82 25.49 -7.89
CA SER A 65 -28.52 25.35 -6.46
C SER A 65 -27.63 26.48 -5.92
N THR A 66 -27.12 27.35 -6.78
CA THR A 66 -26.18 28.42 -6.41
C THR A 66 -26.65 29.77 -6.96
N THR A 67 -26.48 30.83 -6.18
CA THR A 67 -26.85 32.21 -6.58
C THR A 67 -25.71 32.96 -7.26
N ASN A 68 -24.46 32.57 -6.96
CA ASN A 68 -23.24 33.10 -7.54
C ASN A 68 -22.54 32.00 -8.33
N THR A 69 -21.72 32.37 -9.32
CA THR A 69 -20.87 31.43 -10.05
C THR A 69 -19.85 30.80 -9.09
N PRO A 70 -19.99 29.50 -8.72
CA PRO A 70 -19.02 28.86 -7.85
C PRO A 70 -17.72 28.63 -8.64
N SER A 71 -16.59 28.70 -7.94
CA SER A 71 -15.27 28.37 -8.49
C SER A 71 -14.51 27.44 -7.55
N ILE A 72 -13.61 26.64 -8.10
CA ILE A 72 -12.71 25.78 -7.34
C ILE A 72 -11.35 25.74 -8.05
N TRP A 73 -10.26 25.88 -7.29
CA TRP A 73 -8.89 26.01 -7.83
C TRP A 73 -8.74 27.11 -8.90
N GLY A 74 -9.49 28.20 -8.76
CA GLY A 74 -9.48 29.33 -9.69
C GLY A 74 -10.23 29.10 -10.99
N ILE A 75 -10.99 28.01 -11.12
CA ILE A 75 -11.79 27.69 -12.31
C ILE A 75 -13.28 27.88 -11.99
N PRO A 76 -13.99 28.80 -12.69
CA PRO A 76 -15.43 28.93 -12.58
C PRO A 76 -16.14 27.69 -13.13
N LEU A 77 -17.09 27.14 -12.36
CA LEU A 77 -17.69 25.83 -12.67
C LEU A 77 -18.90 25.89 -13.62
N LEU A 78 -19.48 27.08 -13.83
CA LEU A 78 -20.62 27.27 -14.72
C LEU A 78 -20.23 27.86 -16.08
N ASP A 79 -18.94 28.16 -16.28
CA ASP A 79 -18.43 28.63 -17.56
C ASP A 79 -18.36 27.46 -18.54
N ASP A 80 -18.59 27.76 -19.82
CA ASP A 80 -18.44 26.79 -20.91
C ASP A 80 -16.96 26.63 -21.30
N ASP A 81 -16.16 26.19 -20.32
CA ASP A 81 -14.72 25.94 -20.42
C ASP A 81 -14.44 24.44 -20.25
N GLU A 82 -13.58 23.87 -21.08
CA GLU A 82 -13.11 22.49 -20.95
C GLU A 82 -12.50 22.21 -19.56
N LYS A 83 -11.96 23.23 -18.89
CA LYS A 83 -11.45 23.10 -17.52
C LYS A 83 -12.55 22.85 -16.50
N SER A 84 -13.71 23.51 -16.66
CA SER A 84 -14.85 23.29 -15.78
C SER A 84 -15.36 21.86 -15.95
N ASP A 85 -15.40 21.36 -17.19
CA ASP A 85 -15.78 19.98 -17.50
C ASP A 85 -14.86 18.96 -16.84
N VAL A 86 -13.53 19.16 -16.89
CA VAL A 86 -12.57 18.27 -16.22
C VAL A 86 -12.89 18.17 -14.73
N ILE A 87 -13.15 19.29 -14.06
CA ILE A 87 -13.48 19.29 -12.62
C ILE A 87 -14.81 18.59 -12.37
N LEU A 88 -15.88 18.95 -13.09
CA LEU A 88 -17.20 18.33 -12.91
C LEU A 88 -17.15 16.81 -13.15
N LEU A 89 -16.36 16.36 -14.12
CA LEU A 89 -16.13 14.93 -14.39
C LEU A 89 -15.42 14.22 -13.24
N LYS A 90 -14.51 14.88 -12.50
CA LYS A 90 -13.89 14.30 -11.30
C LYS A 90 -14.94 13.96 -10.24
N PHE A 91 -15.88 14.88 -9.98
CA PHE A 91 -16.97 14.64 -9.02
C PHE A 91 -17.95 13.57 -9.51
N LEU A 92 -18.29 13.57 -10.80
CA LEU A 92 -19.15 12.54 -11.39
C LEU A 92 -18.53 11.15 -11.28
N ARG A 93 -17.25 10.99 -11.64
CA ARG A 93 -16.55 9.70 -11.56
C ARG A 93 -16.47 9.19 -10.14
N ALA A 94 -16.18 10.05 -9.17
CA ALA A 94 -16.15 9.70 -7.76
C ALA A 94 -17.50 9.19 -7.21
N ARG A 95 -18.60 9.37 -7.96
CA ARG A 95 -19.95 8.93 -7.59
C ARG A 95 -20.63 8.11 -8.68
N ASP A 96 -19.85 7.47 -9.57
CA ASP A 96 -20.35 6.60 -10.63
C ASP A 96 -21.38 7.28 -11.56
N PHE A 97 -21.14 8.55 -11.88
CA PHE A 97 -22.00 9.42 -12.69
C PHE A 97 -23.43 9.62 -12.14
N ARG A 98 -23.66 9.36 -10.85
CA ARG A 98 -24.90 9.70 -10.15
C ARG A 98 -24.95 11.20 -9.89
N VAL A 99 -25.73 11.92 -10.68
CA VAL A 99 -25.78 13.39 -10.70
C VAL A 99 -26.07 13.99 -9.32
N GLN A 100 -27.09 13.50 -8.62
CA GLN A 100 -27.48 14.06 -7.31
C GLN A 100 -26.40 13.83 -6.24
N ASP A 101 -25.81 12.65 -6.19
CA ASP A 101 -24.73 12.34 -5.23
C ASP A 101 -23.47 13.17 -5.53
N SER A 102 -23.19 13.40 -6.81
CA SER A 102 -22.07 14.24 -7.28
C SER A 102 -22.29 15.71 -6.91
N LEU A 103 -23.50 16.22 -7.11
CA LEU A 103 -23.89 17.58 -6.72
C LEU A 103 -23.74 17.78 -5.20
N GLN A 104 -24.26 16.85 -4.40
CA GLN A 104 -24.14 16.92 -2.94
C GLN A 104 -22.69 16.87 -2.48
N MET A 105 -21.85 16.04 -3.10
CA MET A 105 -20.41 16.02 -2.83
C MET A 105 -19.75 17.35 -3.19
N LEU A 106 -20.06 17.91 -4.37
CA LEU A 106 -19.50 19.18 -4.83
C LEU A 106 -19.89 20.35 -3.92
N LEU A 107 -21.17 20.48 -3.56
CA LEU A 107 -21.64 21.54 -2.66
C LEU A 107 -21.01 21.45 -1.28
N LYS A 108 -20.87 20.24 -0.72
CA LYS A 108 -20.17 20.02 0.54
C LYS A 108 -18.69 20.39 0.44
N CYS A 109 -18.04 20.03 -0.67
CA CYS A 109 -16.65 20.40 -0.91
C CYS A 109 -16.48 21.92 -1.00
N LEU A 110 -17.34 22.62 -1.73
CA LEU A 110 -17.30 24.09 -1.83
C LEU A 110 -17.49 24.75 -0.46
N GLN A 111 -18.45 24.28 0.34
CA GLN A 111 -18.66 24.77 1.71
C GLN A 111 -17.42 24.50 2.58
N TRP A 112 -16.89 23.27 2.53
CA TRP A 112 -15.70 22.89 3.29
C TRP A 112 -14.50 23.75 2.91
N ARG A 113 -14.27 24.04 1.62
CA ARG A 113 -13.17 24.89 1.17
C ARG A 113 -13.27 26.29 1.76
N SER A 114 -14.48 26.85 1.82
CA SER A 114 -14.75 28.14 2.46
C SER A 114 -14.44 28.09 3.95
N ASP A 115 -15.03 27.13 4.68
CA ASP A 115 -14.88 27.02 6.14
C ASP A 115 -13.43 26.71 6.54
N PHE A 116 -12.74 25.92 5.73
CA PHE A 116 -11.35 25.53 5.93
C PHE A 116 -10.35 26.61 5.47
N GLY A 117 -10.77 27.60 4.69
CA GLY A 117 -9.85 28.57 4.07
C GLY A 117 -8.88 27.92 3.08
N ALA A 118 -9.32 26.87 2.36
CA ALA A 118 -8.45 26.06 1.50
C ALA A 118 -7.81 26.86 0.35
N ASP A 119 -8.50 27.89 -0.17
CA ASP A 119 -7.99 28.69 -1.30
C ASP A 119 -6.79 29.59 -0.92
N GLY A 120 -6.71 30.00 0.35
CA GLY A 120 -5.59 30.82 0.88
C GLY A 120 -4.51 30.01 1.59
N ILE A 121 -4.67 28.69 1.71
CA ILE A 121 -3.83 27.86 2.59
C ILE A 121 -2.35 27.86 2.19
N LEU A 122 -2.04 28.14 0.92
CA LEU A 122 -0.68 28.16 0.41
C LEU A 122 0.16 29.31 0.97
N ASP A 123 -0.49 30.37 1.42
CA ASP A 123 0.15 31.56 1.97
C ASP A 123 0.26 31.50 3.52
N GLU A 124 -0.31 30.46 4.15
CA GLU A 124 -0.29 30.27 5.60
C GLU A 124 1.07 29.76 6.12
N GLU A 125 1.62 30.42 7.15
CA GLU A 125 2.76 29.92 7.91
C GLU A 125 2.32 28.95 9.02
N LEU A 126 2.32 27.65 8.71
CA LEU A 126 1.90 26.60 9.65
C LEU A 126 3.02 26.13 10.59
N GLY A 127 4.21 26.73 10.55
CA GLY A 127 5.32 26.41 11.47
C GLY A 127 5.90 25.00 11.29
N PHE A 128 5.78 24.42 10.10
CA PHE A 128 6.29 23.09 9.76
C PHE A 128 7.57 23.11 8.91
N LYS A 129 8.32 24.22 8.91
CA LYS A 129 9.54 24.41 8.09
C LYS A 129 10.57 23.28 8.29
N GLU A 130 10.61 22.66 9.47
CA GLU A 130 11.53 21.55 9.80
C GLU A 130 11.11 20.20 9.18
N ILE A 131 9.82 19.98 8.95
CA ILE A 131 9.30 18.73 8.35
C ILE A 131 8.89 18.90 6.88
N GLU A 132 8.83 20.13 6.41
CA GLU A 132 8.65 20.51 5.02
C GLU A 132 9.85 20.00 4.19
N GLY A 133 9.60 19.24 3.13
CA GLY A 133 10.67 18.58 2.37
C GLY A 133 11.18 17.27 2.97
N VAL A 134 10.68 16.87 4.15
CA VAL A 134 11.07 15.61 4.82
C VAL A 134 9.88 14.66 4.91
N VAL A 135 8.78 15.08 5.56
CA VAL A 135 7.59 14.23 5.78
C VAL A 135 6.77 14.13 4.50
N ALA A 136 6.53 15.24 3.83
CA ALA A 136 5.84 15.22 2.56
C ALA A 136 6.14 16.44 1.71
N TYR A 137 6.32 16.20 0.42
CA TYR A 137 6.76 17.22 -0.51
C TYR A 137 6.49 16.80 -1.96
N MET A 138 6.36 17.81 -2.82
CA MET A 138 6.25 17.63 -4.27
C MET A 138 7.66 17.68 -4.86
N GLN A 139 8.08 16.64 -5.58
CA GLN A 139 9.37 16.63 -6.26
C GLN A 139 9.34 15.73 -7.48
N GLY A 140 9.78 16.26 -8.63
CA GLY A 140 9.86 15.50 -9.87
C GLY A 140 8.51 15.14 -10.48
N TYR A 141 8.59 14.36 -11.57
CA TYR A 141 7.47 13.97 -12.41
C TYR A 141 7.62 12.51 -12.82
N ASP A 142 6.49 11.83 -13.07
CA ASP A 142 6.53 10.53 -13.73
C ASP A 142 6.76 10.66 -15.25
N ARG A 143 6.70 9.53 -15.98
CA ARG A 143 6.90 9.52 -17.44
C ARG A 143 5.76 10.13 -18.23
N GLU A 144 4.59 10.29 -17.61
CA GLU A 144 3.38 10.87 -18.21
C GLU A 144 3.22 12.35 -17.84
N GLY A 145 4.13 12.89 -17.01
CA GLY A 145 4.18 14.28 -16.59
C GLY A 145 3.45 14.58 -15.28
N HIS A 146 2.96 13.56 -14.56
CA HIS A 146 2.28 13.75 -13.29
C HIS A 146 3.28 14.20 -12.21
N PRO A 147 2.99 15.28 -11.47
CA PRO A 147 3.83 15.68 -10.36
C PRO A 147 3.78 14.63 -9.25
N VAL A 148 4.94 14.33 -8.66
CA VAL A 148 5.07 13.27 -7.65
C VAL A 148 5.11 13.85 -6.25
N CYS A 149 4.19 13.39 -5.40
CA CYS A 149 4.11 13.69 -3.98
C CYS A 149 4.74 12.55 -3.18
N TYR A 150 5.88 12.80 -2.54
CA TYR A 150 6.52 11.85 -1.64
C TYR A 150 5.98 12.04 -0.22
N ASN A 151 5.83 10.93 0.51
CA ASN A 151 5.37 10.89 1.88
C ASN A 151 6.26 9.92 2.67
N ASP A 152 7.05 10.43 3.60
CA ASP A 152 7.87 9.64 4.53
C ASP A 152 7.30 9.81 5.95
N TYR A 153 6.56 8.79 6.38
CA TYR A 153 5.99 8.75 7.72
C TYR A 153 6.90 8.06 8.74
N GLY A 154 8.05 7.53 8.32
CA GLY A 154 9.02 6.87 9.19
C GLY A 154 9.66 7.82 10.21
N VAL A 155 9.68 9.12 9.92
CA VAL A 155 10.24 10.12 10.85
C VAL A 155 9.46 10.21 12.17
N PHE A 156 8.19 9.83 12.17
CA PHE A 156 7.35 9.83 13.37
C PHE A 156 7.65 8.69 14.34
N LYS A 157 8.64 7.83 14.04
CA LYS A 157 9.21 6.90 15.03
C LYS A 157 9.88 7.65 16.19
N ASP A 158 10.33 8.87 15.94
CA ASP A 158 10.83 9.78 16.96
C ASP A 158 9.64 10.27 17.80
N LYS A 159 9.65 9.93 19.10
CA LYS A 159 8.55 10.25 20.01
C LYS A 159 8.40 11.75 20.24
N ASP A 160 9.49 12.51 20.24
CA ASP A 160 9.46 13.95 20.47
C ASP A 160 8.86 14.66 19.26
N LEU A 161 9.23 14.22 18.05
CA LEU A 161 8.62 14.71 16.81
C LEU A 161 7.14 14.30 16.74
N TYR A 162 6.81 13.06 17.10
CA TYR A 162 5.43 12.61 17.16
C TYR A 162 4.59 13.47 18.10
N GLU A 163 5.02 13.67 19.35
CA GLU A 163 4.29 14.45 20.35
C GLU A 163 4.13 15.93 19.93
N ARG A 164 5.13 16.48 19.23
CA ARG A 164 5.07 17.84 18.69
C ARG A 164 4.05 18.00 17.57
N VAL A 165 3.79 16.94 16.78
CA VAL A 165 2.91 16.99 15.61
C VAL A 165 1.52 16.41 15.88
N PHE A 166 1.40 15.47 16.80
CA PHE A 166 0.18 14.68 17.06
C PHE A 166 -0.21 14.60 18.55
N GLY A 167 0.51 15.27 19.45
CA GLY A 167 0.31 15.15 20.90
C GLY A 167 -1.07 15.60 21.41
N ASP A 168 -1.75 16.47 20.67
CA ASP A 168 -3.08 16.97 20.97
C ASP A 168 -3.89 17.26 19.70
N GLU A 169 -5.18 17.59 19.88
CA GLU A 169 -6.11 17.85 18.79
C GLU A 169 -5.74 19.10 17.98
N GLU A 170 -5.15 20.12 18.61
CA GLU A 170 -4.71 21.34 17.94
C GLU A 170 -3.54 21.05 16.99
N LYS A 171 -2.52 20.33 17.46
CA LYS A 171 -1.38 19.91 16.64
C LYS A 171 -1.79 19.00 15.50
N LEU A 172 -2.67 18.03 15.77
CA LEU A 172 -3.24 17.17 14.72
C LEU A 172 -3.99 18.01 13.68
N GLY A 173 -4.81 18.97 14.11
CA GLY A 173 -5.51 19.90 13.22
C GLY A 173 -4.54 20.70 12.35
N LYS A 174 -3.46 21.22 12.95
CA LYS A 174 -2.40 21.94 12.23
C LYS A 174 -1.72 21.03 11.20
N PHE A 175 -1.42 19.78 11.57
CA PHE A 175 -0.85 18.81 10.65
C PHE A 175 -1.79 18.49 9.48
N LEU A 176 -3.09 18.34 9.73
CA LEU A 176 -4.09 18.15 8.68
C LEU A 176 -4.15 19.36 7.73
N ARG A 177 -4.10 20.59 8.25
CA ARG A 177 -3.95 21.81 7.42
C ARG A 177 -2.71 21.75 6.56
N TRP A 178 -1.57 21.40 7.14
CA TRP A 178 -0.32 21.29 6.39
C TRP A 178 -0.37 20.21 5.31
N ARG A 179 -1.03 19.06 5.58
CA ARG A 179 -1.27 18.02 4.57
C ARG A 179 -2.10 18.52 3.40
N VAL A 180 -3.12 19.33 3.68
CA VAL A 180 -3.90 20.01 2.64
C VAL A 180 -3.02 20.99 1.86
N GLN A 181 -2.18 21.78 2.54
CA GLN A 181 -1.25 22.71 1.90
C GLN A 181 -0.30 22.01 0.92
N VAL A 182 0.28 20.87 1.30
CA VAL A 182 1.14 20.06 0.41
C VAL A 182 0.36 19.57 -0.82
N LEU A 183 -0.88 19.11 -0.64
CA LEU A 183 -1.72 18.66 -1.74
C LEU A 183 -2.10 19.82 -2.68
N GLU A 184 -2.48 20.98 -2.14
CA GLU A 184 -2.81 22.18 -2.91
C GLU A 184 -1.61 22.70 -3.73
N ARG A 185 -0.37 22.54 -3.23
CA ARG A 185 0.85 22.82 -4.02
C ARG A 185 0.93 21.91 -5.24
N GLY A 186 0.63 20.63 -5.07
CA GLY A 186 0.57 19.68 -6.18
C GLY A 186 -0.55 20.01 -7.16
N ILE A 187 -1.71 20.44 -6.66
CA ILE A 187 -2.85 20.82 -7.50
C ILE A 187 -2.55 22.04 -8.37
N LYS A 188 -1.81 23.03 -7.86
CA LYS A 188 -1.34 24.17 -8.68
C LYS A 188 -0.46 23.78 -9.88
N MET A 189 0.10 22.57 -9.87
CA MET A 189 0.91 22.05 -10.98
C MET A 189 0.06 21.33 -12.05
N LEU A 190 -1.25 21.16 -11.82
CA LEU A 190 -2.16 20.47 -12.73
C LEU A 190 -2.69 21.41 -13.81
N HIS A 191 -2.93 20.87 -14.99
CA HIS A 191 -3.44 21.65 -16.12
C HIS A 191 -4.97 21.82 -16.10
N PHE A 192 -5.69 20.85 -15.52
CA PHE A 192 -7.14 20.73 -15.58
C PHE A 192 -7.70 20.85 -17.01
N LYS A 193 -7.09 20.17 -17.98
CA LYS A 193 -7.55 20.20 -19.39
C LYS A 193 -7.66 18.79 -19.98
N PRO A 194 -8.53 18.57 -20.97
CA PRO A 194 -8.59 17.29 -21.66
C PRO A 194 -7.24 16.87 -22.24
N GLY A 195 -6.86 15.60 -22.05
CA GLY A 195 -5.57 15.03 -22.43
C GLY A 195 -4.36 15.56 -21.64
N GLY A 196 -4.57 16.43 -20.65
CA GLY A 196 -3.53 16.99 -19.80
C GLY A 196 -3.33 16.22 -18.49
N VAL A 197 -2.23 16.56 -17.81
CA VAL A 197 -1.94 16.14 -16.44
C VAL A 197 -2.97 16.74 -15.48
N ASN A 198 -3.88 15.90 -15.00
CA ASN A 198 -5.01 16.29 -14.15
C ASN A 198 -4.99 15.60 -12.77
N SER A 199 -3.90 14.91 -12.44
CA SER A 199 -3.77 14.08 -11.24
C SER A 199 -2.32 14.08 -10.75
N ILE A 200 -2.11 13.63 -9.51
CA ILE A 200 -0.79 13.50 -8.89
C ILE A 200 -0.43 12.03 -8.65
N ILE A 201 0.87 11.72 -8.63
CA ILE A 201 1.35 10.43 -8.12
C ILE A 201 1.65 10.59 -6.63
N GLN A 202 1.24 9.62 -5.82
CA GLN A 202 1.62 9.55 -4.41
C GLN A 202 2.57 8.39 -4.16
N VAL A 203 3.77 8.68 -3.69
CA VAL A 203 4.71 7.68 -3.19
C VAL A 203 4.71 7.77 -1.67
N THR A 204 4.48 6.66 -0.99
CA THR A 204 4.48 6.57 0.47
C THR A 204 5.50 5.56 0.94
N ASP A 205 6.53 6.03 1.63
CA ASP A 205 7.49 5.20 2.34
C ASP A 205 6.93 4.78 3.70
N LEU A 206 6.81 3.47 3.91
CA LEU A 206 6.30 2.86 5.14
C LEU A 206 7.41 2.29 6.03
N LYS A 207 8.67 2.56 5.69
CA LYS A 207 9.84 2.19 6.49
C LYS A 207 9.76 2.81 7.87
N ASP A 208 9.97 1.99 8.90
CA ASP A 208 9.93 2.40 10.32
C ASP A 208 8.64 3.13 10.76
N MET A 209 7.55 3.08 9.98
CA MET A 209 6.33 3.83 10.29
C MET A 209 5.67 3.32 11.59
N PRO A 210 5.37 4.20 12.58
CA PRO A 210 4.69 3.81 13.81
C PRO A 210 3.23 3.42 13.53
N LYS A 211 2.90 2.14 13.75
CA LYS A 211 1.68 1.50 13.24
C LYS A 211 0.39 1.95 13.96
N ARG A 212 0.45 2.20 15.27
CA ARG A 212 -0.73 2.46 16.09
C ARG A 212 -1.08 3.94 16.09
N GLU A 213 -0.04 4.75 16.20
CA GLU A 213 -0.06 6.19 16.39
C GLU A 213 -0.55 6.91 15.12
N LEU A 214 0.02 6.57 13.96
CA LEU A 214 -0.40 7.16 12.69
C LEU A 214 -1.75 6.67 12.19
N ARG A 215 -2.32 5.61 12.79
CA ARG A 215 -3.61 5.07 12.35
C ARG A 215 -4.74 6.09 12.46
N VAL A 216 -4.73 6.87 13.53
CA VAL A 216 -5.74 7.92 13.75
C VAL A 216 -5.54 9.01 12.71
N ALA A 217 -4.34 9.59 12.64
CA ALA A 217 -4.02 10.66 11.70
C ALA A 217 -4.29 10.26 10.24
N SER A 218 -3.91 9.06 9.78
CA SER A 218 -4.16 8.69 8.39
C SER A 218 -5.64 8.45 8.10
N ASN A 219 -6.46 8.00 9.06
CA ASN A 219 -7.91 7.90 8.85
C ASN A 219 -8.53 9.30 8.65
N HIS A 220 -8.09 10.31 9.42
CA HIS A 220 -8.52 11.68 9.23
C HIS A 220 -8.09 12.24 7.86
N ILE A 221 -6.82 12.03 7.48
CA ILE A 221 -6.29 12.44 6.16
C ILE A 221 -7.08 11.77 5.04
N LEU A 222 -7.37 10.47 5.18
CA LEU A 222 -8.08 9.70 4.16
C LEU A 222 -9.51 10.20 3.96
N SER A 223 -10.25 10.41 5.06
CA SER A 223 -11.61 10.96 4.99
C SER A 223 -11.60 12.35 4.36
N LEU A 224 -10.69 13.22 4.82
CA LEU A 224 -10.55 14.58 4.31
C LEU A 224 -10.30 14.59 2.80
N PHE A 225 -9.40 13.76 2.30
CA PHE A 225 -9.08 13.70 0.88
C PHE A 225 -10.15 13.01 0.03
N GLN A 226 -10.81 11.97 0.54
CA GLN A 226 -11.89 11.30 -0.18
C GLN A 226 -13.10 12.20 -0.39
N ASP A 227 -13.42 13.06 0.58
CA ASP A 227 -14.59 13.93 0.53
C ASP A 227 -14.35 15.21 -0.28
N ASN A 228 -13.11 15.73 -0.28
CA ASN A 228 -12.82 17.07 -0.81
C ASN A 228 -11.87 17.11 -2.01
N TYR A 229 -11.18 16.01 -2.34
CA TYR A 229 -10.21 15.95 -3.43
C TYR A 229 -10.47 14.73 -4.35
N PRO A 230 -11.68 14.62 -4.95
CA PRO A 230 -12.04 13.47 -5.78
C PRO A 230 -11.14 13.36 -7.01
N GLU A 231 -10.76 12.12 -7.35
CA GLU A 231 -10.02 11.81 -8.58
C GLU A 231 -8.74 12.64 -8.76
N MET A 232 -8.07 13.01 -7.66
CA MET A 232 -6.83 13.80 -7.71
C MET A 232 -5.56 12.96 -7.75
N VAL A 233 -5.63 11.66 -7.46
CA VAL A 233 -4.46 10.79 -7.39
C VAL A 233 -4.51 9.75 -8.50
N ALA A 234 -3.56 9.80 -9.44
CA ALA A 234 -3.43 8.81 -10.52
C ALA A 234 -3.03 7.44 -9.97
N ARG A 235 -1.98 7.40 -9.15
CA ARG A 235 -1.46 6.15 -8.56
C ARG A 235 -0.92 6.39 -7.16
N LYS A 236 -1.15 5.42 -6.28
CA LYS A 236 -0.56 5.33 -4.94
C LYS A 236 0.46 4.19 -4.91
N ILE A 237 1.72 4.52 -4.71
CA ILE A 237 2.84 3.60 -4.65
C ILE A 237 3.30 3.52 -3.19
N PHE A 238 3.25 2.34 -2.60
CA PHE A 238 3.78 2.09 -1.26
C PHE A 238 5.12 1.37 -1.35
N ILE A 239 6.14 1.89 -0.69
CA ILE A 239 7.49 1.29 -0.64
C ILE A 239 7.86 0.93 0.80
N ASN A 240 8.80 -0.02 0.96
CA ASN A 240 9.27 -0.51 2.26
C ASN A 240 8.12 -0.96 3.19
N VAL A 241 7.32 -1.96 2.74
CA VAL A 241 6.12 -2.45 3.45
C VAL A 241 6.31 -3.84 4.12
N PRO A 242 7.43 -4.13 4.81
CA PRO A 242 7.78 -5.50 5.18
C PRO A 242 6.84 -6.12 6.23
N TRP A 243 6.15 -5.32 7.04
CA TRP A 243 5.38 -5.81 8.19
C TRP A 243 3.89 -6.05 7.94
N TYR A 244 3.40 -5.78 6.72
CA TYR A 244 1.97 -5.79 6.42
C TYR A 244 1.55 -6.96 5.54
N ILE A 245 2.32 -7.20 4.47
CA ILE A 245 2.16 -8.40 3.65
C ILE A 245 3.11 -9.43 4.23
N ARG A 246 2.58 -10.57 4.65
CA ARG A 246 3.43 -11.62 5.22
C ARG A 246 4.42 -12.09 4.14
N PRO A 247 5.65 -12.45 4.50
CA PRO A 247 6.65 -12.86 3.51
C PRO A 247 6.15 -13.97 2.57
N GLU A 248 5.32 -14.89 3.06
CA GLU A 248 4.71 -15.98 2.29
C GLU A 248 3.66 -15.54 1.25
N ASP A 249 3.15 -14.32 1.35
CA ASP A 249 2.17 -13.73 0.42
C ASP A 249 2.82 -12.78 -0.61
N ILE A 250 4.11 -12.46 -0.45
CA ILE A 250 4.87 -11.62 -1.39
C ILE A 250 5.52 -12.53 -2.44
N PRO A 251 5.36 -12.29 -3.76
CA PRO A 251 6.06 -13.05 -4.79
C PRO A 251 7.59 -13.01 -4.66
N VAL A 252 8.27 -14.11 -4.99
CA VAL A 252 9.73 -14.23 -4.87
C VAL A 252 10.51 -13.13 -5.62
N HIS A 253 10.06 -12.72 -6.81
CA HIS A 253 10.67 -11.65 -7.59
C HIS A 253 10.51 -10.25 -6.97
N TYR A 254 9.64 -10.10 -5.96
CA TYR A 254 9.49 -8.89 -5.14
C TYR A 254 10.15 -9.04 -3.75
N GLY A 255 10.98 -10.07 -3.54
CA GLY A 255 11.70 -10.30 -2.29
C GLY A 255 10.89 -11.04 -1.21
N GLY A 256 9.81 -11.72 -1.61
CA GLY A 256 9.02 -12.58 -0.74
C GLY A 256 9.31 -14.08 -0.90
N LEU A 257 8.40 -14.92 -0.40
CA LEU A 257 8.51 -16.39 -0.44
C LEU A 257 7.40 -17.05 -1.28
N SER A 258 6.47 -16.27 -1.84
CA SER A 258 5.34 -16.80 -2.61
C SER A 258 5.76 -17.19 -4.02
N ARG A 259 5.50 -18.45 -4.40
CA ARG A 259 5.72 -18.96 -5.76
C ARG A 259 4.38 -19.24 -6.44
N PRO A 260 4.29 -19.09 -7.78
CA PRO A 260 3.05 -19.41 -8.51
C PRO A 260 2.51 -20.83 -8.25
N SER A 261 3.40 -21.79 -8.02
CA SER A 261 3.07 -23.19 -7.69
C SER A 261 2.39 -23.35 -6.32
N ASP A 262 2.61 -22.44 -5.38
CA ASP A 262 2.06 -22.55 -4.02
C ASP A 262 0.55 -22.33 -4.01
N LEU A 263 0.02 -21.53 -4.95
CA LEU A 263 -1.41 -21.21 -5.09
C LEU A 263 -2.29 -22.45 -5.35
N GLN A 264 -1.70 -23.54 -5.85
CA GLN A 264 -2.41 -24.79 -6.15
C GLN A 264 -2.46 -25.75 -4.95
N ASN A 265 -1.66 -25.51 -3.91
CA ASN A 265 -1.42 -26.45 -2.80
C ASN A 265 -2.13 -26.05 -1.49
N GLY A 266 -3.13 -25.17 -1.57
CA GLY A 266 -3.82 -24.62 -0.41
C GLY A 266 -3.15 -23.34 0.14
N PRO A 267 -3.56 -22.84 1.32
CA PRO A 267 -3.01 -21.62 1.88
C PRO A 267 -1.51 -21.75 2.16
N PRO A 268 -0.71 -20.69 1.90
CA PRO A 268 0.73 -20.74 2.08
C PRO A 268 1.09 -20.97 3.55
N LYS A 269 2.17 -21.72 3.78
CA LYS A 269 2.67 -21.96 5.14
C LYS A 269 3.23 -20.67 5.73
N PRO A 270 2.91 -20.35 7.00
CA PRO A 270 3.42 -19.15 7.65
C PRO A 270 4.96 -19.10 7.66
N ALA A 271 5.52 -17.93 7.37
CA ALA A 271 6.94 -17.68 7.52
C ALA A 271 7.27 -17.11 8.91
N SER A 272 8.48 -17.37 9.37
CA SER A 272 9.08 -16.74 10.54
C SER A 272 10.03 -15.64 10.10
N GLU A 273 9.98 -14.48 10.75
CA GLU A 273 10.85 -13.33 10.47
C GLU A 273 11.88 -13.14 11.57
N PHE A 274 13.08 -12.69 11.20
CA PHE A 274 14.13 -12.32 12.14
C PHE A 274 14.99 -11.18 11.61
N THR A 275 15.70 -10.49 12.51
CA THR A 275 16.64 -9.42 12.15
C THR A 275 18.07 -9.92 12.31
N VAL A 276 18.93 -9.58 11.35
CA VAL A 276 20.38 -9.79 11.42
C VAL A 276 21.04 -8.41 11.50
N LYS A 277 21.73 -8.11 12.60
CA LYS A 277 22.44 -6.84 12.77
C LYS A 277 23.65 -6.78 11.82
N GLY A 278 24.17 -5.57 11.61
CA GLY A 278 25.46 -5.43 10.97
C GLY A 278 26.56 -6.04 11.84
N GLY A 279 27.51 -6.76 11.24
CA GLY A 279 28.58 -7.44 11.98
C GLY A 279 28.16 -8.77 12.61
N GLU A 280 26.94 -9.26 12.34
CA GLU A 280 26.38 -10.44 12.99
C GLU A 280 26.19 -11.61 12.02
N LYS A 281 26.39 -12.83 12.53
CA LYS A 281 25.98 -14.08 11.90
C LYS A 281 24.87 -14.72 12.72
N VAL A 282 23.76 -15.05 12.08
CA VAL A 282 22.61 -15.72 12.71
C VAL A 282 22.46 -17.13 12.14
N ASN A 283 22.27 -18.10 13.03
CA ASN A 283 22.07 -19.51 12.69
C ASN A 283 20.67 -19.96 13.09
N ILE A 284 19.89 -20.40 12.11
CA ILE A 284 18.57 -21.00 12.32
C ILE A 284 18.78 -22.51 12.47
N GLN A 285 18.34 -23.08 13.59
CA GLN A 285 18.44 -24.52 13.84
C GLN A 285 17.07 -25.18 13.70
N ILE A 286 17.00 -26.18 12.82
CA ILE A 286 15.85 -27.08 12.69
C ILE A 286 16.24 -28.39 13.35
N GLU A 287 15.74 -28.60 14.57
CA GLU A 287 16.07 -29.75 15.41
C GLU A 287 15.08 -30.90 15.21
N GLY A 288 15.40 -32.06 15.80
CA GLY A 288 14.51 -33.22 15.82
C GLY A 288 14.34 -33.91 14.46
N ILE A 289 15.33 -33.82 13.59
CA ILE A 289 15.30 -34.49 12.30
C ILE A 289 15.63 -35.96 12.51
N GLU A 290 14.73 -36.85 12.07
CA GLU A 290 14.92 -38.30 12.06
C GLU A 290 15.61 -38.76 10.77
N GLY A 291 16.30 -39.90 10.82
CA GLY A 291 16.83 -40.55 9.62
C GLY A 291 15.71 -40.88 8.63
N GLY A 292 15.96 -40.63 7.35
CA GLY A 292 14.99 -40.74 6.25
C GLY A 292 14.05 -39.53 6.09
N ALA A 293 14.06 -38.55 7.01
CA ALA A 293 13.23 -37.36 6.87
C ALA A 293 13.78 -36.42 5.78
N THR A 294 12.87 -35.81 5.01
CA THR A 294 13.20 -34.77 4.04
C THR A 294 12.80 -33.40 4.57
N ILE A 295 13.78 -32.51 4.61
CA ILE A 295 13.63 -31.12 5.03
C ILE A 295 13.56 -30.28 3.77
N THR A 296 12.51 -29.48 3.63
CA THR A 296 12.40 -28.46 2.58
C THR A 296 12.31 -27.11 3.26
N TRP A 297 13.09 -26.13 2.82
CA TRP A 297 13.04 -24.78 3.37
C TRP A 297 13.04 -23.72 2.28
N ASP A 298 12.47 -22.59 2.65
CA ASP A 298 12.58 -21.34 1.94
C ASP A 298 13.21 -20.30 2.85
N ILE A 299 14.11 -19.49 2.31
CA ILE A 299 14.69 -18.35 3.03
C ILE A 299 14.93 -17.18 2.07
N VAL A 300 14.70 -15.97 2.55
CA VAL A 300 15.01 -14.71 1.87
C VAL A 300 15.48 -13.69 2.90
N VAL A 301 16.36 -12.77 2.52
CA VAL A 301 16.65 -11.59 3.34
C VAL A 301 16.63 -10.38 2.44
N GLY A 302 15.99 -9.31 2.92
CA GLY A 302 15.80 -8.09 2.15
C GLY A 302 17.13 -7.49 1.68
N GLY A 303 17.27 -7.36 0.36
CA GLY A 303 18.42 -6.74 -0.30
C GLY A 303 19.73 -7.48 -0.04
N TRP A 304 19.75 -8.81 -0.21
CA TRP A 304 20.88 -9.68 0.06
C TRP A 304 22.23 -9.14 -0.46
N ASP A 305 23.27 -9.16 0.36
CA ASP A 305 24.63 -8.78 -0.05
C ASP A 305 25.49 -9.30 1.11
N LEU A 306 25.39 -10.61 1.32
CA LEU A 306 25.80 -11.31 2.52
C LEU A 306 26.12 -12.76 2.17
N GLU A 307 26.69 -13.51 3.10
CA GLU A 307 26.99 -14.93 2.89
C GLU A 307 25.90 -15.83 3.49
N TYR A 308 25.51 -16.86 2.73
CA TYR A 308 24.55 -17.87 3.15
C TYR A 308 25.17 -19.26 3.05
N SER A 309 24.87 -20.13 4.02
CA SER A 309 25.18 -21.56 3.95
C SER A 309 24.09 -22.41 4.62
N ALA A 310 24.09 -23.70 4.30
CA ALA A 310 23.24 -24.69 4.95
C ALA A 310 24.06 -25.94 5.30
N GLU A 311 23.95 -26.40 6.54
CA GLU A 311 24.71 -27.54 7.05
C GLU A 311 23.80 -28.50 7.80
N PHE A 312 24.03 -29.81 7.64
CA PHE A 312 23.38 -30.82 8.44
C PHE A 312 24.38 -31.39 9.44
N VAL A 313 24.00 -31.39 10.72
CA VAL A 313 24.82 -31.88 11.83
C VAL A 313 24.16 -33.14 12.39
N PRO A 314 24.71 -34.33 12.13
CA PRO A 314 24.25 -35.57 12.73
C PRO A 314 24.36 -35.59 14.25
N THR A 315 23.47 -36.34 14.91
CA THR A 315 23.50 -36.53 16.38
C THR A 315 24.51 -37.60 16.81
N ALA A 316 24.81 -38.58 15.94
CA ALA A 316 25.68 -39.69 16.26
C ALA A 316 27.14 -39.23 16.50
N GLU A 317 27.74 -39.67 17.61
CA GLU A 317 29.14 -39.38 17.93
C GLU A 317 30.07 -39.99 16.87
N GLY A 318 30.92 -39.16 16.28
CA GLY A 318 31.86 -39.55 15.21
C GLY A 318 31.37 -39.28 13.78
N SER A 319 30.10 -38.89 13.59
CA SER A 319 29.60 -38.43 12.29
C SER A 319 30.09 -37.00 12.00
N TYR A 320 30.31 -36.69 10.72
CA TYR A 320 30.80 -35.38 10.27
C TYR A 320 29.66 -34.45 9.83
N THR A 321 29.82 -33.15 10.06
CA THR A 321 28.92 -32.12 9.53
C THR A 321 28.91 -32.15 8.00
N LEU A 322 27.72 -32.22 7.42
CA LEU A 322 27.51 -32.21 5.98
C LEU A 322 27.23 -30.78 5.50
N ALA A 323 28.07 -30.24 4.63
CA ALA A 323 27.81 -28.99 3.95
C ALA A 323 26.77 -29.21 2.84
N VAL A 324 25.49 -28.94 3.16
CA VAL A 324 24.35 -29.10 2.23
C VAL A 324 24.36 -28.00 1.18
N GLU A 325 24.64 -26.77 1.59
CA GLU A 325 24.96 -25.65 0.70
C GLU A 325 26.21 -24.97 1.24
N ARG A 326 27.28 -24.96 0.43
CA ARG A 326 28.54 -24.33 0.83
C ARG A 326 28.35 -22.83 1.00
N PRO A 327 29.10 -22.19 1.91
CA PRO A 327 29.06 -20.75 2.06
C PRO A 327 29.31 -20.04 0.73
N ARG A 328 28.33 -19.21 0.34
CA ARG A 328 28.43 -18.38 -0.86
C ARG A 328 27.82 -17.02 -0.61
N LYS A 329 28.39 -16.00 -1.26
CA LYS A 329 27.80 -14.67 -1.28
C LYS A 329 26.54 -14.67 -2.15
N ILE A 330 25.47 -14.10 -1.61
CA ILE A 330 24.21 -13.91 -2.30
C ILE A 330 24.09 -12.44 -2.72
N ALA A 331 23.78 -12.20 -4.00
CA ALA A 331 23.66 -10.86 -4.56
C ALA A 331 22.32 -10.18 -4.21
N ALA A 332 22.26 -8.84 -4.35
CA ALA A 332 21.09 -8.04 -3.97
C ALA A 332 19.82 -8.31 -4.77
N ALA A 333 19.98 -8.83 -5.98
CA ALA A 333 18.88 -9.17 -6.86
C ALA A 333 18.53 -10.68 -6.84
N GLU A 334 19.22 -11.50 -6.03
CA GLU A 334 18.86 -12.92 -5.94
C GLU A 334 17.52 -13.10 -5.22
N GLU A 335 16.70 -13.99 -5.79
CA GLU A 335 15.39 -14.36 -5.23
C GLU A 335 15.55 -15.27 -4.00
N ALA A 336 14.43 -15.55 -3.33
CA ALA A 336 14.38 -16.47 -2.20
C ALA A 336 14.94 -17.86 -2.56
N ILE A 337 15.84 -18.35 -1.73
CA ILE A 337 16.39 -19.72 -1.83
C ILE A 337 15.28 -20.71 -1.48
N HIS A 338 15.08 -21.70 -2.35
CA HIS A 338 14.29 -22.90 -2.10
C HIS A 338 15.20 -24.11 -2.20
N ASN A 339 15.30 -24.90 -1.14
CA ASN A 339 16.16 -26.08 -1.18
C ASN A 339 15.59 -27.21 -0.32
N SER A 340 16.10 -28.42 -0.54
CA SER A 340 15.69 -29.62 0.19
C SER A 340 16.84 -30.58 0.46
N PHE A 341 16.77 -31.30 1.57
CA PHE A 341 17.75 -32.28 1.99
C PHE A 341 17.09 -33.48 2.65
N THR A 342 17.47 -34.69 2.26
CA THR A 342 17.02 -35.93 2.91
C THR A 342 18.10 -36.43 3.86
N ALA A 343 17.81 -36.40 5.15
CA ALA A 343 18.74 -36.86 6.19
C ALA A 343 18.85 -38.39 6.16
N LYS A 344 20.06 -38.92 6.21
CA LYS A 344 20.30 -40.37 6.30
C LYS A 344 20.22 -40.90 7.73
N GLU A 345 20.47 -40.02 8.69
CA GLU A 345 20.53 -40.31 10.12
C GLU A 345 19.88 -39.16 10.90
N ALA A 346 19.69 -39.35 12.21
CA ALA A 346 19.11 -38.32 13.06
C ALA A 346 20.09 -37.15 13.26
N GLY A 347 19.57 -35.92 13.32
CA GLY A 347 20.41 -34.72 13.45
C GLY A 347 19.63 -33.41 13.48
N LYS A 348 20.31 -32.34 13.11
CA LYS A 348 19.73 -31.00 12.94
C LYS A 348 20.24 -30.32 11.67
N MET A 349 19.40 -29.47 11.08
CA MET A 349 19.78 -28.60 9.96
C MET A 349 20.08 -27.20 10.51
N VAL A 350 21.16 -26.58 10.02
CA VAL A 350 21.61 -25.25 10.39
C VAL A 350 21.65 -24.39 9.15
N LEU A 351 20.83 -23.35 9.10
CA LEU A 351 20.87 -22.34 8.04
C LEU A 351 21.59 -21.11 8.59
N SER A 352 22.71 -20.73 7.97
CA SER A 352 23.53 -19.60 8.40
C SER A 352 23.33 -18.39 7.49
N VAL A 353 23.01 -17.25 8.10
CA VAL A 353 22.97 -15.94 7.44
C VAL A 353 24.05 -15.07 8.05
N ASP A 354 25.10 -14.81 7.28
CA ASP A 354 26.30 -14.10 7.74
C ASP A 354 26.35 -12.68 7.15
N ASN A 355 25.99 -11.70 7.98
CA ASN A 355 26.01 -10.28 7.66
C ASN A 355 27.22 -9.57 8.29
N THR A 356 28.29 -10.31 8.61
CA THR A 356 29.50 -9.76 9.26
C THR A 356 30.22 -8.73 8.40
N ALA A 357 30.14 -8.86 7.08
CA ALA A 357 30.75 -7.94 6.12
C ALA A 357 29.99 -6.59 5.95
N SER A 358 28.83 -6.43 6.59
CA SER A 358 27.99 -5.23 6.47
C SER A 358 27.75 -4.59 7.83
N TRP A 359 27.70 -3.27 7.87
CA TRP A 359 27.28 -2.50 9.05
C TRP A 359 25.76 -2.26 9.10
N LYS A 360 25.04 -2.53 8.00
CA LYS A 360 23.59 -2.33 7.91
C LYS A 360 22.84 -3.55 8.44
N LYS A 361 21.83 -3.30 9.27
CA LYS A 361 20.85 -4.31 9.67
C LYS A 361 20.05 -4.81 8.46
N LYS A 362 19.64 -6.08 8.48
CA LYS A 362 18.80 -6.71 7.46
C LYS A 362 17.66 -7.51 8.11
N VAL A 363 16.56 -7.68 7.38
CA VAL A 363 15.40 -8.47 7.81
C VAL A 363 15.28 -9.69 6.94
N ALA A 364 15.16 -10.84 7.59
CA ALA A 364 15.12 -12.17 7.00
C ALA A 364 13.76 -12.82 7.24
N ALA A 365 13.31 -13.65 6.30
CA ALA A 365 12.16 -14.49 6.47
C ALA A 365 12.48 -15.91 6.02
N TYR A 366 11.99 -16.90 6.77
CA TYR A 366 12.16 -18.32 6.43
C TYR A 366 10.93 -19.14 6.78
N ARG A 367 10.75 -20.25 6.07
CA ARG A 367 9.80 -21.32 6.44
C ARG A 367 10.41 -22.66 6.11
N TYR A 368 10.00 -23.70 6.82
CA TYR A 368 10.47 -25.05 6.53
C TYR A 368 9.39 -26.09 6.78
N VAL A 369 9.60 -27.26 6.20
CA VAL A 369 8.77 -28.45 6.37
C VAL A 369 9.68 -29.64 6.54
N VAL A 370 9.45 -30.43 7.58
CA VAL A 370 10.07 -31.74 7.76
C VAL A 370 9.01 -32.80 7.44
N ARG A 371 9.23 -33.58 6.37
CA ARG A 371 8.39 -34.71 6.00
C ARG A 371 9.10 -35.99 6.40
N LYS A 372 8.48 -36.81 7.24
CA LYS A 372 8.97 -38.14 7.57
C LYS A 372 8.88 -39.03 6.33
N SER A 373 9.80 -39.99 6.20
CA SER A 373 9.65 -41.05 5.20
C SER A 373 8.33 -41.76 5.45
N ALA A 374 7.52 -41.96 4.40
CA ALA A 374 6.44 -42.93 4.50
C ALA A 374 7.08 -44.28 4.83
N ALA A 375 6.64 -44.92 5.90
CA ALA A 375 7.02 -46.30 6.16
C ALA A 375 6.52 -47.12 4.97
N VAL A 376 7.43 -47.83 4.30
CA VAL A 376 7.09 -48.89 3.35
C VAL A 376 6.61 -50.10 4.13
#